data_AF-A0A3M2BWP7-F1
#
_entry.id   AF-A0A3M2BWP7-F1
#
_cell.length_a   1.000
_cell.length_b   1.000
_cell.length_c   1.000
_cell.angle_alpha   90.00
_cell.angle_beta   90.00
_cell.angle_gamma   90.00
#
_symmetry.space_group_name_H-M   'P 1'
#
loop_
_entity.id
_entity.type
_entity.pdbx_description
1 polymer ?
#
loop_
_entity_poly.entity_id
_entity_poly.type
_entity_poly.pdbx_seq_one_letter_code
_entity_poly.pdbx_strand_id
1 'polypeptide(L)'
;MRRLLAGLAFLLLLVLAAVWHLRAWYRPRARAALPPADSAVAALLDSPRFPAVLWLPYPHQNLGTIAPEEGQDDFLQAFARLSGLPPPVLPSFGGFAVVPASELALASDERGEHFVVMARVYPLLAAFSRFAGRLADNPWLAGGPVTIRGRPARVLWRDDVWIVYDAASTPPPEAPPRAAAPAGRGEPSLAILALHREVPPFPAGRYHLRHRHGGLEVSSQTPVPEGLWQRAARLVEPDLVLVVLAGSAAGGGAHALAFFAQDAASRSLPHAAAFNPLAGGAADEPWSVPGRGVARLAGQLAQTTAAGFRVEALGPTSLARARRLAPRLASLDRAEPQGTSLRWGLWSDLRSNLVEVERLAGLLEEMPLVPRREAARWRDAARVLAPLAGRFDNLVIVVAGAPSAFRLRLAERPADRRAAEATAGGGEAAAIDSVRPIPYASPSVREAL
;
A
#
# COMPACT_ATOMS: atom_id res chain seq x y z
N MET A 1 2.52 -5.21 -59.52
CA MET A 1 1.88 -6.19 -58.61
C MET A 1 2.87 -6.94 -57.71
N ARG A 2 3.89 -7.66 -58.23
CA ARG A 2 4.85 -8.42 -57.39
C ARG A 2 5.62 -7.58 -56.34
N ARG A 3 6.09 -6.37 -56.69
CA ARG A 3 6.77 -5.46 -55.74
C ARG A 3 5.86 -4.94 -54.63
N LEU A 4 4.59 -4.66 -54.95
CA LEU A 4 3.57 -4.27 -53.97
C LEU A 4 3.25 -5.42 -53.01
N LEU A 5 3.07 -6.64 -53.54
CA LEU A 5 2.85 -7.83 -52.72
C LEU A 5 4.06 -8.15 -51.81
N ALA A 6 5.28 -7.99 -52.33
CA ALA A 6 6.49 -8.17 -51.53
C ALA A 6 6.61 -7.12 -50.40
N GLY A 7 6.29 -5.85 -50.70
CA GLY A 7 6.24 -4.79 -49.69
C GLY A 7 5.19 -5.03 -48.61
N LEU A 8 3.99 -5.46 -49.01
CA LEU A 8 2.91 -5.81 -48.09
C LEU A 8 3.29 -7.00 -47.20
N ALA A 9 3.88 -8.05 -47.78
CA ALA A 9 4.34 -9.22 -47.03
C ALA A 9 5.44 -8.86 -46.02
N PHE A 10 6.38 -7.99 -46.40
CA PHE A 10 7.42 -7.49 -45.50
C PHE A 10 6.84 -6.67 -44.34
N LEU A 11 5.90 -5.75 -44.62
CA LEU A 11 5.21 -4.97 -43.59
C LEU A 11 4.42 -5.88 -42.64
N LEU A 12 3.70 -6.88 -43.16
CA LEU A 12 2.99 -7.85 -42.34
C LEU A 12 3.94 -8.64 -41.44
N LEU A 13 5.09 -9.06 -41.95
CA LEU A 13 6.10 -9.78 -41.18
C LEU A 13 6.69 -8.91 -40.06
N LEU A 14 6.91 -7.62 -40.30
CA LEU A 14 7.31 -6.67 -39.26
C LEU A 14 6.24 -6.50 -38.18
N VAL A 15 4.96 -6.40 -38.56
CA VAL A 15 3.84 -6.33 -37.61
C VAL A 15 3.76 -7.61 -36.79
N LEU A 16 3.85 -8.79 -37.41
CA LEU A 16 3.83 -10.08 -36.70
C LEU A 16 5.03 -10.24 -35.76
N ALA A 17 6.22 -9.82 -36.18
CA ALA A 17 7.41 -9.82 -35.33
C ALA A 17 7.25 -8.86 -34.14
N ALA A 18 6.67 -7.68 -34.35
CA ALA A 18 6.36 -6.72 -33.29
C ALA A 18 5.31 -7.28 -32.30
N VAL A 19 4.22 -7.88 -32.80
CA VAL A 19 3.19 -8.53 -31.97
C VAL A 19 3.77 -9.70 -31.18
N TRP A 20 4.58 -10.54 -31.81
CA TRP A 20 5.25 -11.65 -31.14
C TRP A 20 6.24 -11.15 -30.08
N HIS A 21 7.02 -10.11 -30.38
CA HIS A 21 7.95 -9.49 -29.44
C HIS A 21 7.20 -8.91 -28.22
N LEU A 22 6.14 -8.12 -28.47
CA LEU A 22 5.26 -7.61 -27.42
C LEU A 22 4.69 -8.77 -26.59
N ARG A 23 4.19 -9.81 -27.23
CA ARG A 23 3.64 -10.95 -26.52
C ARG A 23 4.70 -11.74 -25.74
N ALA A 24 5.92 -11.89 -26.24
CA ALA A 24 6.99 -12.63 -25.57
C ALA A 24 7.57 -11.87 -24.36
N TRP A 25 7.64 -10.54 -24.44
CA TRP A 25 8.18 -9.70 -23.37
C TRP A 25 7.14 -9.28 -22.33
N TYR A 26 5.88 -9.10 -22.74
CA TYR A 26 4.79 -8.62 -21.87
C TYR A 26 3.82 -9.74 -21.44
N ARG A 27 4.06 -11.00 -21.82
CA ARG A 27 3.34 -12.14 -21.21
C ARG A 27 3.58 -12.17 -19.70
N PRO A 28 2.60 -12.60 -18.89
CA PRO A 28 2.79 -12.86 -17.46
C PRO A 28 4.01 -13.77 -17.24
N ARG A 29 5.01 -13.31 -16.51
CA ARG A 29 6.22 -14.08 -16.20
C ARG A 29 6.20 -14.58 -14.78
N ALA A 30 6.98 -15.64 -14.53
CA ALA A 30 7.28 -16.07 -13.17
C ALA A 30 7.91 -14.89 -12.41
N ARG A 31 7.25 -14.46 -11.34
CA ARG A 31 7.68 -13.35 -10.50
C ARG A 31 8.94 -13.77 -9.76
N ALA A 32 10.00 -12.96 -9.83
CA ALA A 32 11.23 -13.26 -9.10
C ALA A 32 10.99 -13.13 -7.59
N ALA A 33 11.61 -14.00 -6.80
CA ALA A 33 11.57 -13.91 -5.35
C ALA A 33 12.46 -12.77 -4.82
N LEU A 34 13.59 -12.54 -5.49
CA LEU A 34 14.60 -11.50 -5.22
C LEU A 34 15.24 -11.08 -6.54
N PRO A 35 15.81 -9.86 -6.63
CA PRO A 35 16.65 -9.50 -7.77
C PRO A 35 17.93 -10.36 -7.81
N PRO A 36 18.59 -10.50 -8.98
CA PRO A 36 19.87 -11.17 -9.07
C PRO A 36 20.89 -10.55 -8.11
N ALA A 37 21.63 -11.37 -7.36
CA ALA A 37 22.52 -10.91 -6.28
C ALA A 37 23.63 -9.97 -6.77
N ASP A 38 24.05 -10.12 -8.03
CA ASP A 38 25.07 -9.30 -8.70
C ASP A 38 24.47 -8.04 -9.37
N SER A 39 23.16 -7.80 -9.27
CA SER A 39 22.52 -6.65 -9.89
C SER A 39 22.70 -5.36 -9.08
N ALA A 40 22.75 -4.22 -9.77
CA ALA A 40 22.77 -2.91 -9.12
C ALA A 40 21.54 -2.67 -8.23
N VAL A 41 20.42 -3.31 -8.58
CA VAL A 41 19.17 -3.28 -7.81
C VAL A 41 19.31 -4.03 -6.49
N ALA A 42 19.96 -5.21 -6.49
CA ALA A 42 20.27 -5.93 -5.26
C ALA A 42 21.23 -5.12 -4.37
N ALA A 43 22.27 -4.52 -4.96
CA ALA A 43 23.19 -3.64 -4.23
C ALA A 43 22.47 -2.42 -3.62
N LEU A 44 21.47 -1.87 -4.30
CA LEU A 44 20.67 -0.76 -3.79
C LEU A 44 19.75 -1.20 -2.63
N LEU A 45 19.08 -2.35 -2.74
CA LEU A 45 18.24 -2.93 -1.67
C LEU A 45 19.01 -3.23 -0.39
N ASP A 46 20.31 -3.45 -0.50
CA ASP A 46 21.19 -3.75 0.64
C ASP A 46 21.97 -2.53 1.12
N SER A 47 21.77 -1.38 0.47
CA SER A 47 22.50 -0.17 0.77
C SER A 47 21.91 0.55 2.00
N PRO A 48 22.65 0.64 3.12
CA PRO A 48 22.20 1.38 4.29
C PRO A 48 22.18 2.89 4.07
N ARG A 49 22.64 3.36 2.89
CA ARG A 49 22.61 4.77 2.50
C ARG A 49 21.18 5.31 2.43
N PHE A 50 20.23 4.47 2.05
CA PHE A 50 18.82 4.85 1.96
C PHE A 50 18.03 4.13 3.06
N PRO A 51 17.36 4.86 3.96
CA PRO A 51 16.48 4.28 4.98
C PRO A 51 15.39 3.36 4.42
N ALA A 52 14.86 3.67 3.24
CA ALA A 52 13.81 2.90 2.59
C ALA A 52 14.15 2.63 1.12
N VAL A 53 14.03 1.36 0.71
CA VAL A 53 14.23 0.92 -0.67
C VAL A 53 13.10 0.00 -1.10
N LEU A 54 12.38 0.38 -2.14
CA LEU A 54 11.29 -0.38 -2.75
C LEU A 54 11.76 -0.98 -4.08
N TRP A 55 11.62 -2.29 -4.24
CA TRP A 55 11.86 -3.01 -5.48
C TRP A 55 10.58 -3.64 -6.01
N LEU A 56 10.36 -3.53 -7.31
CA LEU A 56 9.26 -4.13 -8.05
C LEU A 56 9.80 -4.90 -9.26
N PRO A 57 9.72 -6.23 -9.29
CA PRO A 57 9.92 -6.98 -10.53
C PRO A 57 8.72 -6.73 -11.45
N TYR A 58 8.96 -6.63 -12.75
CA TYR A 58 7.93 -6.48 -13.79
C TYR A 58 6.84 -5.46 -13.40
N PRO A 59 7.19 -4.17 -13.16
CA PRO A 59 6.27 -3.17 -12.62
C PRO A 59 4.95 -3.06 -13.39
N HIS A 60 4.98 -3.14 -14.72
CA HIS A 60 3.78 -3.15 -15.57
C HIS A 60 2.86 -4.37 -15.39
N GLN A 61 3.33 -5.48 -14.82
CA GLN A 61 2.48 -6.64 -14.49
C GLN A 61 1.99 -6.54 -13.04
N ASN A 62 2.89 -6.18 -12.14
CA ASN A 62 2.62 -6.21 -10.71
C ASN A 62 1.78 -5.00 -10.27
N LEU A 63 2.00 -3.80 -10.81
CA LEU A 63 1.22 -2.60 -10.45
C LEU A 63 -0.25 -2.73 -10.85
N GLY A 64 -0.56 -3.19 -12.07
CA GLY A 64 -1.94 -3.46 -12.50
C GLY A 64 -2.62 -4.59 -11.71
N THR A 65 -1.85 -5.38 -10.95
CA THR A 65 -2.44 -6.33 -10.00
C THR A 65 -2.73 -5.69 -8.64
N ILE A 66 -2.06 -4.59 -8.29
CA ILE A 66 -2.15 -3.91 -6.99
C ILE A 66 -3.24 -2.83 -6.97
N ALA A 67 -3.39 -2.04 -8.04
CA ALA A 67 -4.37 -0.96 -8.11
C ALA A 67 -5.14 -0.97 -9.44
N PRO A 68 -6.48 -0.79 -9.43
CA PRO A 68 -7.21 -0.37 -10.62
C PRO A 68 -6.80 1.06 -11.02
N GLU A 69 -6.78 1.36 -12.32
CA GLU A 69 -6.26 2.61 -12.88
C GLU A 69 -7.05 3.87 -12.45
N GLU A 70 -8.33 3.73 -12.14
CA GLU A 70 -9.20 4.86 -11.81
C GLU A 70 -8.94 5.39 -10.39
N GLY A 71 -8.66 6.70 -10.28
CA GLY A 71 -8.50 7.39 -9.00
C GLY A 71 -7.17 7.19 -8.30
N GLN A 72 -6.15 6.60 -8.94
CA GLN A 72 -4.84 6.35 -8.32
C GLN A 72 -4.15 7.65 -7.87
N ASP A 73 -4.19 8.70 -8.68
CA ASP A 73 -3.59 9.99 -8.33
C ASP A 73 -4.28 10.62 -7.12
N ASP A 74 -5.62 10.59 -7.08
CA ASP A 74 -6.40 11.10 -5.96
C ASP A 74 -6.13 10.32 -4.68
N PHE A 75 -6.02 8.98 -4.77
CA PHE A 75 -5.63 8.12 -3.67
C PHE A 75 -4.24 8.50 -3.13
N LEU A 76 -3.23 8.60 -4.00
CA LEU A 76 -1.85 8.90 -3.60
C LEU A 76 -1.73 10.30 -3.00
N GLN A 77 -2.45 11.28 -3.54
CA GLN A 77 -2.49 12.62 -3.01
C GLN A 77 -3.19 12.69 -1.65
N ALA A 78 -4.34 12.02 -1.50
CA ALA A 78 -5.05 11.93 -0.23
C ALA A 78 -4.20 11.24 0.83
N PHE A 79 -3.56 10.12 0.49
CA PHE A 79 -2.64 9.41 1.37
C PHE A 79 -1.48 10.32 1.81
N ALA A 80 -0.84 11.02 0.87
CA ALA A 80 0.25 11.95 1.21
C ALA A 80 -0.20 13.06 2.18
N ARG A 81 -1.36 13.69 1.94
CA ARG A 81 -1.91 14.71 2.84
C ARG A 81 -2.21 14.16 4.24
N LEU A 82 -2.77 12.96 4.34
CA LEU A 82 -3.03 12.30 5.63
C LEU A 82 -1.74 11.96 6.39
N SER A 83 -0.72 11.51 5.67
CA SER A 83 0.59 11.20 6.25
C SER A 83 1.45 12.44 6.52
N GLY A 84 0.98 13.64 6.18
CA GLY A 84 1.78 14.87 6.28
C GLY A 84 2.99 14.89 5.33
N LEU A 85 2.96 14.08 4.28
CA LEU A 85 4.01 13.95 3.29
C LEU A 85 3.69 14.82 2.06
N PRO A 86 4.71 15.31 1.34
CA PRO A 86 4.48 15.88 0.02
C PRO A 86 3.85 14.80 -0.89
N PRO A 87 2.97 15.15 -1.84
CA PRO A 87 2.44 14.18 -2.81
C PRO A 87 3.60 13.43 -3.47
N PRO A 88 3.51 12.14 -3.79
CA PRO A 88 4.56 11.50 -4.59
C PRO A 88 4.59 12.12 -6.00
N VAL A 89 5.77 12.28 -6.59
CA VAL A 89 5.93 12.47 -8.04
C VAL A 89 6.87 11.39 -8.52
N LEU A 90 6.37 10.57 -9.43
CA LEU A 90 7.20 9.61 -10.14
C LEU A 90 7.89 10.33 -11.30
N PRO A 91 9.20 10.11 -11.50
CA PRO A 91 9.86 10.61 -12.71
C PRO A 91 9.20 9.97 -13.94
N SER A 92 8.90 10.78 -14.95
CA SER A 92 8.31 10.28 -16.19
C SER A 92 9.37 9.63 -17.08
N PHE A 93 8.99 8.56 -17.77
CA PHE A 93 9.79 7.97 -18.84
C PHE A 93 9.20 8.38 -20.18
N GLY A 94 9.42 9.65 -20.56
CA GLY A 94 8.74 10.25 -21.70
C GLY A 94 7.23 10.26 -21.50
N GLY A 95 6.48 9.67 -22.44
CA GLY A 95 5.01 9.58 -22.39
C GLY A 95 4.44 8.41 -21.56
N PHE A 96 5.28 7.57 -20.96
CA PHE A 96 4.82 6.41 -20.20
C PHE A 96 4.64 6.75 -18.71
N ALA A 97 3.48 6.38 -18.16
CA ALA A 97 3.20 6.50 -16.72
C ALA A 97 4.06 5.56 -15.85
N VAL A 98 4.39 4.38 -16.38
CA VAL A 98 5.28 3.40 -15.77
C VAL A 98 6.37 3.05 -16.77
N VAL A 99 7.64 3.10 -16.34
CA VAL A 99 8.77 2.73 -17.19
C VAL A 99 8.59 1.27 -17.67
N PRO A 100 8.67 1.00 -18.98
CA PRO A 100 8.59 -0.35 -19.54
C PRO A 100 9.85 -1.15 -19.20
N ALA A 101 9.90 -1.62 -17.96
CA ALA A 101 11.04 -2.25 -17.34
C ALA A 101 10.73 -3.67 -16.86
N SER A 102 11.76 -4.50 -16.78
CA SER A 102 11.74 -5.80 -16.11
C SER A 102 11.96 -5.69 -14.60
N GLU A 103 12.58 -4.60 -14.14
CA GLU A 103 12.83 -4.31 -12.72
C GLU A 103 12.75 -2.80 -12.49
N LEU A 104 12.16 -2.40 -11.37
CA LEU A 104 12.15 -1.03 -10.87
C LEU A 104 12.62 -1.03 -9.42
N ALA A 105 13.52 -0.13 -9.07
CA ALA A 105 13.95 0.13 -7.70
C ALA A 105 13.86 1.62 -7.40
N LEU A 106 13.35 1.94 -6.21
CA LEU A 106 13.14 3.29 -5.71
C LEU A 106 13.77 3.34 -4.33
N ALA A 107 14.79 4.16 -4.14
CA ALA A 107 15.42 4.38 -2.86
C ALA A 107 15.27 5.84 -2.47
N SER A 108 14.96 6.11 -1.20
CA SER A 108 14.75 7.46 -0.70
C SER A 108 15.14 7.57 0.76
N ASP A 109 15.55 8.76 1.18
CA ASP A 109 15.51 9.15 2.58
C ASP A 109 14.06 9.40 3.07
N GLU A 110 13.93 9.61 4.37
CA GLU A 110 12.65 9.84 5.05
C GLU A 110 11.92 11.11 4.56
N ARG A 111 12.66 12.07 3.99
CA ARG A 111 12.13 13.36 3.53
C ARG A 111 11.90 13.44 2.03
N GLY A 112 12.33 12.43 1.27
CA GLY A 112 12.37 12.49 -0.19
C GLY A 112 13.36 13.53 -0.73
N GLU A 113 14.36 13.91 0.06
CA GLU A 113 15.37 14.90 -0.36
C GLU A 113 16.44 14.23 -1.22
N HIS A 114 16.96 13.09 -0.77
CA HIS A 114 17.86 12.24 -1.52
C HIS A 114 17.13 11.00 -2.00
N PHE A 115 17.16 10.77 -3.32
CA PHE A 115 16.52 9.63 -3.93
C PHE A 115 17.32 9.08 -5.11
N VAL A 116 17.08 7.81 -5.40
CA VAL A 116 17.55 7.12 -6.60
C VAL A 116 16.42 6.26 -7.14
N VAL A 117 16.14 6.38 -8.43
CA VAL A 117 15.25 5.52 -9.19
C VAL A 117 16.08 4.76 -10.20
N MET A 118 15.94 3.44 -10.25
CA MET A 118 16.60 2.59 -11.22
C MET A 118 15.54 1.73 -11.92
N ALA A 119 15.51 1.76 -13.24
CA ALA A 119 14.63 0.92 -14.04
C ALA A 119 15.46 0.14 -15.06
N ARG A 120 15.39 -1.19 -15.03
CA ARG A 120 15.98 -2.04 -16.07
C ARG A 120 15.03 -2.11 -17.25
N VAL A 121 15.26 -1.23 -18.23
CA VAL A 121 14.46 -1.12 -19.43
C VAL A 121 14.80 -2.28 -20.37
N TYR A 122 13.82 -2.79 -21.12
CA TYR A 122 14.11 -3.84 -22.09
C TYR A 122 15.16 -3.38 -23.12
N PRO A 123 16.19 -4.20 -23.46
CA PRO A 123 17.36 -3.71 -24.20
C PRO A 123 17.06 -2.98 -25.52
N LEU A 124 16.14 -3.53 -26.33
CA LEU A 124 15.73 -2.91 -27.59
C LEU A 124 15.07 -1.54 -27.35
N LEU A 125 14.22 -1.47 -26.32
CA LEU A 125 13.52 -0.26 -25.95
C LEU A 125 14.45 0.79 -25.33
N ALA A 126 15.45 0.36 -24.56
CA ALA A 126 16.50 1.24 -24.05
C ALA A 126 17.28 1.89 -25.20
N ALA A 127 17.71 1.10 -26.19
CA ALA A 127 18.41 1.59 -27.38
C ALA A 127 17.55 2.60 -28.17
N PHE A 128 16.29 2.24 -28.44
CA PHE A 128 15.35 3.11 -29.14
C PHE A 128 15.07 4.40 -28.36
N SER A 129 14.82 4.31 -27.05
CA SER A 129 14.54 5.47 -26.19
C SER A 129 15.72 6.43 -26.16
N ARG A 130 16.96 5.92 -26.04
CA ARG A 130 18.17 6.75 -26.07
C ARG A 130 18.35 7.45 -27.42
N PHE A 131 18.11 6.74 -28.52
CA PHE A 131 18.19 7.30 -29.86
C PHE A 131 17.14 8.40 -30.07
N ALA A 132 15.87 8.11 -29.79
CA ALA A 132 14.77 9.06 -29.88
C ALA A 132 14.99 10.26 -28.97
N GLY A 133 15.50 10.04 -27.75
CA GLY A 133 15.87 11.08 -26.81
C GLY A 133 16.93 12.02 -27.36
N ARG A 134 17.98 11.50 -27.99
CA ARG A 134 19.01 12.34 -28.63
C ARG A 134 18.46 13.11 -29.82
N LEU A 135 17.62 12.48 -30.65
CA LEU A 135 17.02 13.12 -31.81
C LEU A 135 16.10 14.29 -31.41
N ALA A 136 15.38 14.13 -30.30
CA ALA A 136 14.43 15.11 -29.79
C ALA A 136 15.01 16.05 -28.71
N ASP A 137 16.32 16.00 -28.44
CA ASP A 137 17.00 16.72 -27.35
C ASP A 137 16.27 16.58 -25.99
N ASN A 138 15.80 15.36 -25.70
CA ASN A 138 15.03 15.04 -24.50
C ASN A 138 15.94 14.39 -23.44
N PRO A 139 16.34 15.11 -22.37
CA PRO A 139 17.26 14.61 -21.35
C PRO A 139 16.69 13.45 -20.52
N TRP A 140 15.36 13.31 -20.44
CA TRP A 140 14.73 12.17 -19.75
C TRP A 140 15.02 10.84 -20.44
N LEU A 141 15.12 10.86 -21.77
CA LEU A 141 15.34 9.66 -22.57
C LEU A 141 16.81 9.52 -23.00
N ALA A 142 17.50 10.61 -23.31
CA ALA A 142 18.91 10.58 -23.71
C ALA A 142 19.87 10.37 -22.53
N GLY A 143 19.44 10.77 -21.32
CA GLY A 143 20.33 11.04 -20.20
C GLY A 143 20.79 12.50 -20.20
N GLY A 144 20.96 13.09 -19.02
CA GLY A 144 21.29 14.50 -18.87
C GLY A 144 20.73 15.12 -17.59
N PRO A 145 20.95 16.43 -17.38
CA PRO A 145 20.31 17.16 -16.29
C PRO A 145 18.80 17.28 -16.54
N VAL A 146 18.01 17.08 -15.50
CA VAL A 146 16.55 17.27 -15.50
C VAL A 146 16.14 18.01 -14.24
N THR A 147 14.90 18.48 -14.20
CA THR A 147 14.32 19.08 -12.99
C THR A 147 13.09 18.30 -12.54
N ILE A 148 13.06 17.91 -11.28
CA ILE A 148 11.90 17.26 -10.65
C ILE A 148 11.36 18.23 -9.60
N ARG A 149 10.16 18.78 -9.85
CA ARG A 149 9.54 19.80 -8.97
C ARG A 149 10.45 21.00 -8.68
N GLY A 150 11.13 21.49 -9.71
CA GLY A 150 12.08 22.60 -9.59
C GLY A 150 13.40 22.24 -8.89
N ARG A 151 13.61 20.97 -8.51
CA ARG A 151 14.88 20.49 -7.94
C ARG A 151 15.76 19.88 -9.04
N PRO A 152 17.07 20.14 -9.04
CA PRO A 152 17.99 19.56 -10.01
C PRO A 152 18.14 18.06 -9.77
N ALA A 153 18.01 17.28 -10.83
CA ALA A 153 18.25 15.85 -10.84
C ALA A 153 19.04 15.48 -12.10
N ARG A 154 19.51 14.24 -12.16
CA ARG A 154 20.26 13.72 -13.31
C ARG A 154 19.69 12.39 -13.75
N VAL A 155 19.62 12.23 -15.06
CA VAL A 155 19.32 10.97 -15.73
C VAL A 155 20.61 10.40 -16.30
N LEU A 156 20.86 9.13 -16.02
CA LEU A 156 22.03 8.39 -16.49
C LEU A 156 21.58 7.06 -17.09
N TRP A 157 22.24 6.65 -18.16
CA TRP A 157 22.14 5.28 -18.68
C TRP A 157 23.40 4.49 -18.34
N ARG A 158 23.20 3.28 -17.82
CA ARG A 158 24.24 2.25 -17.69
C ARG A 158 23.71 0.99 -18.34
N ASP A 159 24.23 0.66 -19.52
CA ASP A 159 23.69 -0.40 -20.39
C ASP A 159 22.19 -0.22 -20.67
N ASP A 160 21.36 -1.14 -20.17
CA ASP A 160 19.90 -1.17 -20.25
C ASP A 160 19.21 -0.58 -19.01
N VAL A 161 19.98 -0.07 -18.05
CA VAL A 161 19.46 0.53 -16.81
C VAL A 161 19.37 2.04 -16.93
N TRP A 162 18.15 2.54 -16.80
CA TRP A 162 17.82 3.95 -16.68
C TRP A 162 17.85 4.35 -15.20
N ILE A 163 18.65 5.37 -14.89
CA ILE A 163 18.90 5.80 -13.50
C ILE A 163 18.53 7.27 -13.39
N VAL A 164 17.69 7.62 -12.43
CA VAL A 164 17.37 9.00 -12.06
C VAL A 164 17.78 9.22 -10.62
N TYR A 165 18.53 10.28 -10.35
CA TYR A 165 18.97 10.58 -8.98
C TYR A 165 19.03 12.09 -8.76
N ASP A 166 18.84 12.50 -7.52
CA ASP A 166 19.05 13.88 -7.08
C ASP A 166 20.48 14.33 -7.40
N ALA A 167 20.66 15.55 -7.90
CA ALA A 167 21.97 16.03 -8.33
C ALA A 167 22.99 16.20 -7.19
N ALA A 168 22.52 16.40 -5.95
CA ALA A 168 23.37 16.43 -4.77
C ALA A 168 23.78 15.02 -4.29
N SER A 169 23.13 13.97 -4.79
CA SER A 169 23.43 12.59 -4.47
C SER A 169 24.54 12.04 -5.38
N THR A 170 25.53 11.37 -4.79
CA THR A 170 26.48 10.55 -5.55
C THR A 170 25.71 9.48 -6.32
N PRO A 171 26.01 9.22 -7.61
CA PRO A 171 25.36 8.16 -8.37
C PRO A 171 25.46 6.83 -7.62
N PRO A 172 24.47 5.94 -7.77
CA PRO A 172 24.52 4.64 -7.13
C PRO A 172 25.80 3.89 -7.53
N PRO A 173 26.35 3.04 -6.64
CA PRO A 173 27.55 2.26 -6.93
C PRO A 173 27.38 1.46 -8.22
N GLU A 174 28.46 1.31 -8.98
CA GLU A 174 28.46 0.40 -10.13
C GLU A 174 28.25 -1.02 -9.65
N ALA A 175 27.37 -1.76 -10.32
CA ALA A 175 27.28 -3.19 -10.08
C ALA A 175 28.60 -3.84 -10.52
N PRO A 176 29.10 -4.84 -9.79
CA PRO A 176 30.19 -5.67 -10.28
C PRO A 176 29.79 -6.31 -11.63
N PRO A 177 30.78 -6.62 -12.49
CA PRO A 177 30.51 -7.24 -13.79
C PRO A 177 29.73 -8.55 -13.63
N ARG A 178 28.74 -8.69 -14.51
CA ARG A 178 27.70 -9.73 -14.54
C ARG A 178 28.28 -11.14 -14.40
N ALA A 179 27.89 -11.86 -13.36
CA ALA A 179 27.99 -13.31 -13.29
C ALA A 179 26.57 -13.86 -13.30
N ALA A 180 26.25 -14.82 -14.17
CA ALA A 180 24.91 -15.39 -14.24
C ALA A 180 24.55 -16.11 -12.92
N ALA A 181 24.08 -15.36 -11.94
CA ALA A 181 23.62 -15.90 -10.67
C ALA A 181 22.21 -16.48 -10.87
N PRO A 182 21.94 -17.70 -10.40
CA PRO A 182 20.60 -18.23 -10.42
C PRO A 182 19.66 -17.32 -9.62
N ALA A 183 18.44 -17.14 -10.11
CA ALA A 183 17.40 -16.40 -9.41
C ALA A 183 17.29 -16.91 -7.97
N GLY A 184 17.24 -15.97 -7.00
CA GLY A 184 17.22 -16.31 -5.58
C GLY A 184 16.12 -17.31 -5.25
N ARG A 185 16.45 -18.34 -4.48
CA ARG A 185 15.47 -19.30 -3.95
C ARG A 185 14.51 -18.56 -3.01
N GLY A 186 13.21 -18.59 -3.28
CA GLY A 186 12.19 -17.99 -2.43
C GLY A 186 10.81 -17.97 -3.09
N GLU A 187 9.81 -17.54 -2.33
CA GLU A 187 8.47 -17.35 -2.88
C GLU A 187 8.41 -16.08 -3.75
N PRO A 188 7.72 -16.14 -4.91
CA PRO A 188 7.53 -15.00 -5.79
C PRO A 188 6.92 -13.80 -5.04
N SER A 189 7.53 -12.63 -5.19
CA SER A 189 7.04 -11.39 -4.58
C SER A 189 6.57 -10.39 -5.66
N LEU A 190 5.50 -9.64 -5.36
CA LEU A 190 5.00 -8.53 -6.17
C LEU A 190 5.89 -7.29 -6.03
N ALA A 191 6.36 -7.06 -4.82
CA ALA A 191 7.28 -6.01 -4.45
C ALA A 191 8.03 -6.40 -3.18
N ILE A 192 9.19 -5.79 -2.96
CA ILE A 192 9.93 -5.85 -1.70
C ILE A 192 10.20 -4.44 -1.22
N LEU A 193 9.88 -4.16 0.03
CA LEU A 193 10.31 -2.96 0.73
C LEU A 193 11.40 -3.35 1.72
N ALA A 194 12.58 -2.76 1.63
CA ALA A 194 13.63 -2.85 2.63
C ALA A 194 13.61 -1.56 3.46
N LEU A 195 13.49 -1.70 4.77
CA LEU A 195 13.65 -0.63 5.75
C LEU A 195 14.95 -0.88 6.52
N HIS A 196 15.96 -0.03 6.32
CA HIS A 196 17.25 -0.14 7.01
C HIS A 196 17.23 0.49 8.41
N ARG A 197 16.17 1.23 8.72
CA ARG A 197 15.90 1.83 10.03
C ARG A 197 14.46 1.58 10.41
N GLU A 198 14.18 1.63 11.69
CA GLU A 198 12.83 1.55 12.21
C GLU A 198 12.06 2.83 11.84
N VAL A 199 10.85 2.66 11.32
CA VAL A 199 9.91 3.76 11.02
C VAL A 199 8.63 3.44 11.80
N PRO A 200 8.48 3.90 13.06
CA PRO A 200 7.38 3.46 13.92
C PRO A 200 6.01 3.60 13.25
N PRO A 201 5.14 2.58 13.33
CA PRO A 201 5.29 1.32 14.10
C PRO A 201 6.03 0.19 13.35
N PHE A 202 6.58 0.43 12.16
CA PHE A 202 7.21 -0.59 11.31
C PHE A 202 8.67 -0.84 11.71
N PRO A 203 9.05 -2.09 12.06
CA PRO A 203 10.44 -2.41 12.36
C PRO A 203 11.37 -2.30 11.16
N ALA A 204 12.68 -2.21 11.40
CA ALA A 204 13.64 -2.41 10.33
C ALA A 204 13.53 -3.85 9.79
N GLY A 205 13.77 -4.04 8.49
CA GLY A 205 13.76 -5.35 7.85
C GLY A 205 13.29 -5.32 6.41
N ARG A 206 13.23 -6.51 5.80
CA ARG A 206 12.68 -6.70 4.46
C ARG A 206 11.23 -7.19 4.54
N TYR A 207 10.38 -6.57 3.74
CA TYR A 207 8.95 -6.78 3.65
C TYR A 207 8.60 -7.25 2.25
N HIS A 208 7.87 -8.35 2.16
CA HIS A 208 7.45 -8.94 0.89
C HIS A 208 5.96 -8.73 0.68
N LEU A 209 5.59 -8.10 -0.42
CA LEU A 209 4.21 -8.03 -0.90
C LEU A 209 3.93 -9.26 -1.78
N ARG A 210 2.90 -10.05 -1.47
CA ARG A 210 2.54 -11.29 -2.18
C ARG A 210 1.03 -11.44 -2.34
N HIS A 211 0.61 -12.26 -3.30
CA HIS A 211 -0.73 -12.82 -3.29
C HIS A 211 -0.77 -14.04 -2.38
N ARG A 212 -1.72 -14.06 -1.45
CA ARG A 212 -1.90 -15.20 -0.55
C ARG A 212 -3.37 -15.37 -0.18
N HIS A 213 -3.88 -16.59 -0.29
CA HIS A 213 -5.23 -16.97 0.13
C HIS A 213 -6.34 -16.03 -0.41
N GLY A 214 -6.32 -15.72 -1.71
CA GLY A 214 -7.28 -14.79 -2.33
C GLY A 214 -7.18 -13.39 -1.73
N GLY A 215 -5.98 -12.85 -1.60
CA GLY A 215 -5.70 -11.61 -0.90
C GLY A 215 -4.34 -11.03 -1.25
N LEU A 216 -4.06 -9.84 -0.74
CA LEU A 216 -2.73 -9.26 -0.71
C LEU A 216 -2.17 -9.37 0.72
N GLU A 217 -0.92 -9.80 0.83
CA GLU A 217 -0.23 -9.91 2.11
C GLU A 217 1.12 -9.19 2.02
N VAL A 218 1.42 -8.35 3.00
CA VAL A 218 2.76 -7.80 3.24
C VAL A 218 3.30 -8.42 4.52
N SER A 219 4.43 -9.11 4.45
CA SER A 219 5.03 -9.73 5.64
C SER A 219 6.52 -9.42 5.72
N SER A 220 7.02 -9.16 6.92
CA SER A 220 8.47 -9.11 7.15
C SER A 220 9.10 -10.49 6.97
N GLN A 221 10.43 -10.52 6.77
CA GLN A 221 11.20 -11.75 6.71
C GLN A 221 11.07 -12.58 8.00
N THR A 222 11.08 -11.92 9.15
CA THR A 222 10.70 -12.55 10.43
C THR A 222 9.18 -12.75 10.43
N PRO A 223 8.66 -13.98 10.51
CA PRO A 223 7.23 -14.22 10.49
C PRO A 223 6.59 -13.77 11.81
N VAL A 224 5.40 -13.19 11.73
CA VAL A 224 4.54 -13.01 12.90
C VAL A 224 4.08 -14.39 13.39
N PRO A 225 4.17 -14.70 14.69
CA PRO A 225 3.70 -15.98 15.22
C PRO A 225 2.25 -16.26 14.85
N GLU A 226 1.99 -17.47 14.37
CA GLU A 226 0.70 -17.81 13.78
C GLU A 226 -0.43 -17.77 14.82
N GLY A 227 -0.15 -18.07 16.10
CA GLY A 227 -1.12 -17.94 17.19
C GLY A 227 -1.57 -16.49 17.43
N LEU A 228 -0.64 -15.53 17.40
CA LEU A 228 -0.94 -14.10 17.48
C LEU A 228 -1.72 -13.64 16.26
N TRP A 229 -1.29 -14.03 15.06
CA TRP A 229 -1.97 -13.71 13.81
C TRP A 229 -3.43 -14.22 13.78
N GLN A 230 -3.66 -15.48 14.14
CA GLN A 230 -5.00 -16.06 14.14
C GLN A 230 -5.93 -15.38 15.13
N ARG A 231 -5.44 -15.01 16.31
CA ARG A 231 -6.23 -14.24 17.28
C ARG A 231 -6.59 -12.86 16.72
N ALA A 232 -5.65 -12.16 16.10
CA ALA A 232 -5.90 -10.84 15.52
C ALA A 232 -6.89 -10.90 14.35
N ALA A 233 -6.73 -11.89 13.47
CA ALA A 233 -7.64 -12.11 12.34
C ALA A 233 -9.07 -12.53 12.77
N ARG A 234 -9.24 -13.07 13.98
CA ARG A 234 -10.53 -13.48 14.56
C ARG A 234 -11.20 -12.39 15.42
N LEU A 235 -10.70 -11.16 15.41
CA LEU A 235 -11.38 -10.04 16.08
C LEU A 235 -12.75 -9.67 15.48
N VAL A 236 -13.18 -10.37 14.43
CA VAL A 236 -14.48 -10.19 13.76
C VAL A 236 -15.65 -10.30 14.74
N GLU A 237 -16.41 -9.22 14.85
CA GLU A 237 -17.67 -9.11 15.58
C GLU A 237 -18.73 -8.52 14.66
N PRO A 238 -20.01 -8.91 14.77
CA PRO A 238 -21.10 -8.18 14.15
C PRO A 238 -21.01 -6.71 14.61
N ASP A 239 -20.97 -5.80 13.66
CA ASP A 239 -20.86 -4.36 13.86
C ASP A 239 -19.48 -3.82 14.24
N LEU A 240 -18.41 -4.61 14.32
CA LEU A 240 -17.08 -4.03 14.51
C LEU A 240 -16.57 -3.44 13.19
N VAL A 241 -16.17 -2.17 13.21
CA VAL A 241 -15.73 -1.42 12.02
C VAL A 241 -14.22 -1.29 11.99
N LEU A 242 -13.64 -0.90 13.11
CA LEU A 242 -12.22 -0.59 13.24
C LEU A 242 -11.78 -0.86 14.67
N VAL A 243 -10.63 -1.50 14.84
CA VAL A 243 -9.91 -1.58 16.11
C VAL A 243 -8.45 -1.24 15.88
N VAL A 244 -7.94 -0.31 16.68
CA VAL A 244 -6.51 0.02 16.79
C VAL A 244 -6.03 -0.46 18.15
N LEU A 245 -4.90 -1.13 18.20
CA LEU A 245 -4.25 -1.59 19.43
C LEU A 245 -2.81 -1.07 19.49
N ALA A 246 -2.37 -0.62 20.66
CA ALA A 246 -0.98 -0.32 20.96
C ALA A 246 -0.56 -1.07 22.21
N GLY A 247 0.37 -2.01 22.06
CA GLY A 247 0.95 -2.75 23.16
C GLY A 247 1.93 -1.90 23.97
N SER A 248 2.08 -2.21 25.25
CA SER A 248 3.10 -1.61 26.09
C SER A 248 4.44 -2.31 25.91
N ALA A 249 5.50 -1.53 25.63
CA ALA A 249 6.87 -2.03 25.61
C ALA A 249 7.34 -2.54 26.99
N ALA A 250 6.72 -2.07 28.08
CA ALA A 250 7.09 -2.36 29.46
C ALA A 250 6.17 -3.40 30.15
N GLY A 251 5.33 -4.11 29.39
CA GLY A 251 4.42 -5.12 29.95
C GLY A 251 3.20 -4.55 30.68
N GLY A 252 2.91 -3.26 30.53
CA GLY A 252 1.74 -2.58 31.12
C GLY A 252 0.41 -2.81 30.38
N GLY A 253 0.33 -3.84 29.56
CA GLY A 253 -0.82 -4.20 28.73
C GLY A 253 -1.10 -3.27 27.54
N ALA A 254 -1.99 -3.70 26.65
CA ALA A 254 -2.32 -2.98 25.42
C ALA A 254 -3.43 -1.95 25.61
N HIS A 255 -3.25 -0.73 25.09
CA HIS A 255 -4.35 0.20 24.87
C HIS A 255 -5.08 -0.16 23.58
N ALA A 256 -6.39 0.05 23.52
CA ALA A 256 -7.14 -0.11 22.28
C ALA A 256 -8.23 0.95 22.10
N LEU A 257 -8.54 1.25 20.85
CA LEU A 257 -9.68 2.06 20.44
C LEU A 257 -10.49 1.26 19.43
N ALA A 258 -11.78 1.10 19.69
CA ALA A 258 -12.71 0.40 18.82
C ALA A 258 -13.84 1.32 18.35
N PHE A 259 -14.22 1.18 17.08
CA PHE A 259 -15.39 1.78 16.47
C PHE A 259 -16.35 0.68 16.03
N PHE A 260 -17.63 0.94 16.22
CA PHE A 260 -18.71 0.04 15.86
C PHE A 260 -19.67 0.72 14.89
N ALA A 261 -20.21 -0.08 13.98
CA ALA A 261 -21.17 0.34 12.99
C ALA A 261 -22.40 0.89 13.67
N GLN A 262 -22.93 1.94 13.05
CA GLN A 262 -24.16 2.57 13.46
C GLN A 262 -25.25 2.26 12.44
N ASP A 263 -26.50 2.39 12.88
CA ASP A 263 -27.61 2.42 11.95
C ASP A 263 -27.42 3.59 10.97
N ALA A 264 -27.49 3.31 9.67
CA ALA A 264 -27.29 4.27 8.59
C ALA A 264 -28.25 5.47 8.68
N ALA A 265 -29.43 5.28 9.28
CA ALA A 265 -30.40 6.36 9.49
C ALA A 265 -29.99 7.36 10.60
N SER A 266 -28.99 7.04 11.40
CA SER A 266 -28.66 7.79 12.60
C SER A 266 -27.64 8.91 12.33
N ARG A 267 -27.97 10.13 12.76
CA ARG A 267 -27.11 11.32 12.68
C ARG A 267 -26.19 11.53 13.89
N SER A 268 -26.10 10.56 14.81
CA SER A 268 -25.22 10.71 15.97
C SER A 268 -23.77 10.29 15.66
N LEU A 269 -22.86 10.68 16.55
CA LEU A 269 -21.47 10.23 16.52
C LEU A 269 -21.38 8.69 16.51
N PRO A 270 -20.34 8.13 15.84
CA PRO A 270 -20.13 6.69 15.78
C PRO A 270 -19.97 6.09 17.16
N HIS A 271 -20.49 4.88 17.33
CA HIS A 271 -20.28 4.12 18.54
C HIS A 271 -18.78 3.81 18.69
N ALA A 272 -18.19 4.29 19.78
CA ALA A 272 -16.77 4.10 20.06
C ALA A 272 -16.51 3.70 21.51
N ALA A 273 -15.42 2.95 21.72
CA ALA A 273 -14.93 2.59 23.05
C ALA A 273 -13.41 2.59 23.11
N ALA A 274 -12.85 3.12 24.19
CA ALA A 274 -11.43 3.06 24.53
C ALA A 274 -11.20 2.04 25.65
N PHE A 275 -10.15 1.24 25.50
CA PHE A 275 -9.73 0.19 26.43
C PHE A 275 -8.36 0.59 26.97
N ASN A 276 -8.29 0.75 28.29
CA ASN A 276 -7.05 1.09 28.97
C ASN A 276 -6.72 -0.03 29.96
N PRO A 277 -5.49 -0.55 29.99
CA PRO A 277 -5.12 -1.61 30.93
C PRO A 277 -5.30 -1.14 32.38
N LEU A 278 -5.74 -2.06 33.26
CA LEU A 278 -5.83 -1.82 34.70
C LEU A 278 -4.46 -1.95 35.38
N ALA A 279 -3.59 -2.82 34.85
CA ALA A 279 -2.27 -3.10 35.38
C ALA A 279 -1.21 -2.45 34.48
N GLY A 280 -0.60 -1.37 34.97
CA GLY A 280 0.41 -0.60 34.25
C GLY A 280 0.53 0.76 34.92
N GLY A 281 1.70 1.06 35.49
CA GLY A 281 1.99 2.40 36.00
C GLY A 281 1.77 3.42 34.89
N ALA A 282 1.19 4.56 35.25
CA ALA A 282 0.79 5.66 34.37
C ALA A 282 1.50 5.65 33.00
N ALA A 283 0.87 5.04 31.99
CA ALA A 283 1.12 5.50 30.64
C ALA A 283 0.71 6.98 30.64
N ASP A 284 1.59 7.86 30.15
CA ASP A 284 1.50 9.31 30.35
C ASP A 284 0.17 9.95 29.91
N GLU A 285 -0.68 9.24 29.16
CA GLU A 285 -2.10 9.58 29.06
C GLU A 285 -2.95 8.35 28.67
N PRO A 286 -4.06 8.04 29.39
CA PRO A 286 -4.98 7.00 28.96
C PRO A 286 -5.63 7.39 27.63
N TRP A 287 -5.77 6.43 26.73
CA TRP A 287 -6.50 6.63 25.48
C TRP A 287 -7.94 7.00 25.78
N SER A 288 -8.44 8.00 25.05
CA SER A 288 -9.82 8.46 25.11
C SER A 288 -10.56 8.20 23.81
N VAL A 289 -11.87 8.01 23.91
CA VAL A 289 -12.75 8.02 22.74
C VAL A 289 -12.77 9.42 22.10
N PRO A 290 -12.82 9.53 20.75
CA PRO A 290 -13.09 10.80 20.09
C PRO A 290 -14.40 11.41 20.61
N GLY A 291 -14.42 12.74 20.80
CA GLY A 291 -15.62 13.43 21.31
C GLY A 291 -15.89 13.24 22.82
N ARG A 292 -14.95 12.68 23.59
CA ARG A 292 -15.06 12.50 25.05
C ARG A 292 -15.61 13.72 25.79
N GLY A 293 -15.13 14.92 25.47
CA GLY A 293 -15.57 16.16 26.13
C GLY A 293 -17.06 16.42 25.94
N VAL A 294 -17.54 16.30 24.69
CA VAL A 294 -18.96 16.47 24.34
C VAL A 294 -19.81 15.36 24.99
N ALA A 295 -19.36 14.11 24.91
CA ALA A 295 -20.06 12.98 25.50
C ALA A 295 -20.18 13.09 27.04
N ARG A 296 -19.15 13.62 27.70
CA ARG A 296 -19.17 13.89 29.14
C ARG A 296 -20.19 14.96 29.49
N LEU A 297 -20.22 16.07 28.74
CA LEU A 297 -21.20 17.14 28.94
C LEU A 297 -22.63 16.66 28.69
N ALA A 298 -22.83 15.78 27.71
CA ALA A 298 -24.13 15.19 27.40
C ALA A 298 -24.56 14.06 28.35
N GLY A 299 -23.74 13.68 29.34
CA GLY A 299 -24.02 12.54 30.23
C GLY A 299 -24.03 11.18 29.52
N GLN A 300 -23.40 11.09 28.34
CA GLN A 300 -23.40 9.90 27.49
C GLN A 300 -22.12 9.07 27.63
N LEU A 301 -21.16 9.51 28.43
CA LEU A 301 -19.93 8.76 28.66
C LEU A 301 -20.17 7.65 29.69
N ALA A 302 -20.04 6.39 29.28
CA ALA A 302 -20.22 5.24 30.15
C ALA A 302 -18.87 4.56 30.43
N GLN A 303 -18.67 4.09 31.66
CA GLN A 303 -17.42 3.44 32.08
C GLN A 303 -17.69 2.09 32.74
N THR A 304 -16.76 1.15 32.56
CA THR A 304 -16.79 -0.15 33.25
C THR A 304 -15.41 -0.78 33.29
N THR A 305 -15.28 -1.89 33.99
CA THR A 305 -14.10 -2.76 33.93
C THR A 305 -14.47 -4.08 33.28
N ALA A 306 -13.68 -4.55 32.33
CA ALA A 306 -13.90 -5.82 31.64
C ALA A 306 -12.57 -6.44 31.19
N ALA A 307 -12.37 -7.72 31.51
CA ALA A 307 -11.21 -8.52 31.07
C ALA A 307 -9.84 -7.85 31.28
N GLY A 308 -9.63 -7.16 32.40
CA GLY A 308 -8.37 -6.47 32.70
C GLY A 308 -8.26 -5.05 32.15
N PHE A 309 -9.30 -4.54 31.48
CA PHE A 309 -9.36 -3.15 31.01
C PHE A 309 -10.33 -2.31 31.82
N ARG A 310 -9.96 -1.03 32.00
CA ARG A 310 -10.90 0.07 32.19
C ARG A 310 -11.40 0.50 30.81
N VAL A 311 -12.70 0.35 30.59
CA VAL A 311 -13.37 0.66 29.33
C VAL A 311 -14.15 1.96 29.49
N GLU A 312 -13.95 2.88 28.56
CA GLU A 312 -14.71 4.12 28.42
C GLU A 312 -15.42 4.11 27.06
N ALA A 313 -16.73 4.34 27.01
CA ALA A 313 -17.52 4.19 25.78
C ALA A 313 -18.56 5.30 25.59
N LEU A 314 -18.89 5.58 24.32
CA LEU A 314 -19.93 6.54 23.92
C LEU A 314 -21.32 5.89 24.02
N GLY A 315 -21.90 5.92 25.21
CA GLY A 315 -23.23 5.42 25.52
C GLY A 315 -23.31 3.94 25.93
N PRO A 316 -24.47 3.50 26.43
CA PRO A 316 -24.66 2.13 26.93
C PRO A 316 -24.48 1.04 25.86
N THR A 317 -24.91 1.29 24.63
CA THR A 317 -24.77 0.34 23.50
C THR A 317 -23.29 0.08 23.17
N SER A 318 -22.50 1.15 23.08
CA SER A 318 -21.04 1.05 22.87
C SER A 318 -20.37 0.30 24.02
N LEU A 319 -20.79 0.56 25.27
CA LEU A 319 -20.27 -0.13 26.44
C LEU A 319 -20.57 -1.64 26.42
N ALA A 320 -21.80 -2.03 26.04
CA ALA A 320 -22.20 -3.44 25.93
C ALA A 320 -21.39 -4.17 24.84
N ARG A 321 -21.18 -3.54 23.68
CA ARG A 321 -20.31 -4.06 22.61
C ARG A 321 -18.86 -4.19 23.07
N ALA A 322 -18.35 -3.15 23.74
CA ALA A 322 -16.99 -3.15 24.26
C ALA A 322 -16.74 -4.25 25.30
N ARG A 323 -17.71 -4.54 26.18
CA ARG A 323 -17.62 -5.66 27.14
C ARG A 323 -17.47 -7.02 26.46
N ARG A 324 -18.13 -7.23 25.31
CA ARG A 324 -17.99 -8.47 24.52
C ARG A 324 -16.64 -8.57 23.82
N LEU A 325 -16.10 -7.43 23.37
CA LEU A 325 -14.81 -7.35 22.69
C LEU A 325 -13.62 -7.51 23.66
N ALA A 326 -13.75 -7.03 24.91
CA ALA A 326 -12.66 -6.97 25.88
C ALA A 326 -11.90 -8.31 26.10
N PRO A 327 -12.56 -9.48 26.26
CA PRO A 327 -11.85 -10.76 26.39
C PRO A 327 -10.99 -11.12 25.17
N ARG A 328 -11.43 -10.75 23.96
CA ARG A 328 -10.67 -11.01 22.73
C ARG A 328 -9.43 -10.11 22.66
N LEU A 329 -9.56 -8.83 23.03
CA LEU A 329 -8.42 -7.91 23.12
C LEU A 329 -7.42 -8.36 24.19
N ALA A 330 -7.90 -8.77 25.37
CA ALA A 330 -7.04 -9.31 26.43
C ALA A 330 -6.28 -10.57 25.97
N SER A 331 -6.87 -11.36 25.09
CA SER A 331 -6.20 -12.55 24.54
C SER A 331 -5.04 -12.22 23.60
N LEU A 332 -5.01 -11.02 22.99
CA LEU A 332 -3.91 -10.57 22.11
C LEU A 332 -2.72 -10.04 22.89
N ASP A 333 -2.98 -9.52 24.08
CA ASP A 333 -1.98 -8.93 24.97
C ASP A 333 -1.21 -9.98 25.77
N ARG A 334 -1.76 -11.19 25.91
CA ARG A 334 -1.06 -12.31 26.55
C ARG A 334 0.14 -12.74 25.71
N ALA A 335 1.33 -12.46 26.25
CA ALA A 335 2.59 -12.95 25.72
C ALA A 335 2.50 -14.46 25.46
N GLU A 336 2.88 -14.89 24.26
CA GLU A 336 3.04 -16.31 23.99
C GLU A 336 4.18 -16.88 24.85
N PRO A 337 4.25 -18.21 25.06
CA PRO A 337 5.33 -18.85 25.83
C PRO A 337 6.75 -18.46 25.34
N GLN A 338 6.86 -17.99 24.10
CA GLN A 338 8.09 -17.54 23.45
C GLN A 338 8.42 -16.05 23.70
N GLY A 339 7.66 -15.34 24.54
CA GLY A 339 7.88 -13.93 24.84
C GLY A 339 7.33 -12.96 23.79
N THR A 340 6.61 -13.43 22.79
CA THR A 340 6.03 -12.58 21.75
C THR A 340 4.86 -11.78 22.28
N SER A 341 5.00 -10.45 22.27
CA SER A 341 3.93 -9.50 22.57
C SER A 341 3.50 -8.73 21.32
N LEU A 342 2.21 -8.40 21.26
CA LEU A 342 1.69 -7.43 20.30
C LEU A 342 2.28 -6.06 20.64
N ARG A 343 2.98 -5.43 19.69
CA ARG A 343 3.43 -4.04 19.81
C ARG A 343 2.39 -3.07 19.26
N TRP A 344 1.80 -3.42 18.12
CA TRP A 344 0.76 -2.61 17.48
C TRP A 344 -0.13 -3.50 16.62
N GLY A 345 -1.42 -3.17 16.53
CA GLY A 345 -2.36 -3.91 15.70
C GLY A 345 -3.46 -3.03 15.13
N LEU A 346 -3.96 -3.44 13.96
CA LEU A 346 -5.11 -2.83 13.30
C LEU A 346 -6.00 -3.95 12.77
N TRP A 347 -7.29 -3.83 12.99
CA TRP A 347 -8.30 -4.61 12.28
C TRP A 347 -9.34 -3.66 11.74
N SER A 348 -9.78 -3.84 10.49
CA SER A 348 -10.84 -3.02 9.90
C SER A 348 -11.68 -3.82 8.91
N ASP A 349 -13.00 -3.72 9.05
CA ASP A 349 -13.95 -3.97 7.97
C ASP A 349 -13.91 -2.74 7.05
N LEU A 350 -13.35 -2.90 5.86
CA LEU A 350 -13.05 -1.77 4.99
C LEU A 350 -14.31 -1.08 4.45
N ARG A 351 -15.39 -1.83 4.21
CA ARG A 351 -16.63 -1.27 3.66
C ARG A 351 -17.40 -0.54 4.73
N SER A 352 -17.59 -1.18 5.89
CA SER A 352 -18.24 -0.54 7.02
C SER A 352 -17.45 0.69 7.46
N ASN A 353 -16.12 0.63 7.43
CA ASN A 353 -15.26 1.77 7.75
C ASN A 353 -15.38 2.91 6.74
N LEU A 354 -15.42 2.60 5.44
CA LEU A 354 -15.66 3.62 4.41
C LEU A 354 -16.99 4.36 4.65
N VAL A 355 -18.09 3.63 4.88
CA VAL A 355 -19.41 4.22 5.14
C VAL A 355 -19.37 5.14 6.36
N GLU A 356 -18.73 4.69 7.44
CA GLU A 356 -18.61 5.48 8.67
C GLU A 356 -17.75 6.74 8.47
N VAL A 357 -16.63 6.62 7.75
CA VAL A 357 -15.73 7.74 7.43
C VAL A 357 -16.41 8.77 6.52
N GLU A 358 -17.16 8.32 5.50
CA GLU A 358 -17.94 9.21 4.62
C GLU A 358 -19.04 9.94 5.39
N ARG A 359 -19.77 9.21 6.26
CA ARG A 359 -20.79 9.78 7.13
C ARG A 359 -20.21 10.85 8.06
N LEU A 360 -19.08 10.55 8.71
CA LEU A 360 -18.35 11.50 9.56
C LEU A 360 -17.91 12.72 8.77
N ALA A 361 -17.35 12.55 7.58
CA ALA A 361 -16.95 13.65 6.72
C ALA A 361 -18.13 14.57 6.41
N GLY A 362 -19.28 14.01 6.01
CA GLY A 362 -20.50 14.78 5.74
C GLY A 362 -21.02 15.54 6.96
N LEU A 363 -21.09 14.89 8.13
CA LEU A 363 -21.52 15.55 9.37
C LEU A 363 -20.60 16.72 9.75
N LEU A 364 -19.28 16.55 9.64
CA LEU A 364 -18.31 17.60 9.98
C LEU A 364 -18.37 18.79 9.01
N GLU A 365 -18.81 18.59 7.77
CA GLU A 365 -18.95 19.67 6.77
C GLU A 365 -20.18 20.53 7.00
N GLU A 366 -21.24 19.96 7.58
CA GLU A 366 -22.45 20.68 7.96
C GLU A 366 -22.26 21.51 9.25
N MET A 367 -21.22 21.23 10.04
CA MET A 367 -20.96 21.92 11.31
C MET A 367 -20.16 23.21 11.12
N PRO A 368 -20.73 24.40 11.42
CA PRO A 368 -20.06 25.68 11.17
C PRO A 368 -18.82 25.92 12.05
N LEU A 369 -18.70 25.21 13.17
CA LEU A 369 -17.60 25.35 14.13
C LEU A 369 -16.41 24.43 13.84
N VAL A 370 -16.57 23.43 12.96
CA VAL A 370 -15.50 22.49 12.64
C VAL A 370 -14.55 23.12 11.62
N PRO A 371 -13.22 23.12 11.86
CA PRO A 371 -12.28 23.62 10.87
C PRO A 371 -12.41 22.84 9.55
N ARG A 372 -12.51 23.54 8.42
CA ARG A 372 -12.57 22.90 7.08
C ARG A 372 -11.43 21.90 6.82
N ARG A 373 -10.27 22.11 7.43
CA ARG A 373 -9.12 21.21 7.34
C ARG A 373 -9.39 19.84 7.96
N GLU A 374 -10.20 19.79 9.01
CA GLU A 374 -10.58 18.54 9.68
C GLU A 374 -11.54 17.73 8.81
N ALA A 375 -12.61 18.36 8.31
CA ALA A 375 -13.51 17.74 7.33
C ALA A 375 -12.76 17.21 6.09
N ALA A 376 -11.84 18.01 5.54
CA ALA A 376 -11.01 17.59 4.41
C ALA A 376 -10.14 16.35 4.70
N ARG A 377 -9.62 16.21 5.92
CA ARG A 377 -8.88 15.01 6.35
C ARG A 377 -9.78 13.78 6.35
N TRP A 378 -11.01 13.88 6.83
CA TRP A 378 -11.96 12.76 6.80
C TRP A 378 -12.36 12.37 5.36
N ARG A 379 -12.53 13.36 4.47
CA ARG A 379 -12.71 13.07 3.04
C ARG A 379 -11.48 12.39 2.42
N ASP A 380 -10.28 12.82 2.78
CA ASP A 380 -9.06 12.16 2.31
C ASP A 380 -8.97 10.72 2.84
N ALA A 381 -9.42 10.46 4.07
CA ALA A 381 -9.51 9.11 4.60
C ALA A 381 -10.50 8.25 3.81
N ALA A 382 -11.68 8.79 3.44
CA ALA A 382 -12.63 8.11 2.56
C ALA A 382 -12.01 7.78 1.20
N ARG A 383 -11.31 8.74 0.58
CA ARG A 383 -10.61 8.53 -0.70
C ARG A 383 -9.54 7.45 -0.64
N VAL A 384 -8.84 7.33 0.49
CA VAL A 384 -7.86 6.26 0.70
C VAL A 384 -8.54 4.91 0.89
N LEU A 385 -9.66 4.86 1.63
CA LEU A 385 -10.38 3.61 1.90
C LEU A 385 -11.18 3.10 0.69
N ALA A 386 -11.72 3.98 -0.14
CA ALA A 386 -12.60 3.64 -1.26
C ALA A 386 -12.04 2.55 -2.20
N PRO A 387 -10.81 2.68 -2.77
CA PRO A 387 -10.27 1.65 -3.65
C PRO A 387 -9.98 0.33 -2.91
N LEU A 388 -9.68 0.39 -1.60
CA LEU A 388 -9.47 -0.81 -0.80
C LEU A 388 -10.80 -1.53 -0.53
N ALA A 389 -11.83 -0.81 -0.09
CA ALA A 389 -13.17 -1.34 0.19
C ALA A 389 -13.90 -1.86 -1.07
N GLY A 390 -13.56 -1.32 -2.24
CA GLY A 390 -14.08 -1.82 -3.52
C GLY A 390 -13.64 -3.24 -3.86
N ARG A 391 -12.49 -3.69 -3.34
CA ARG A 391 -11.88 -4.99 -3.67
C ARG A 391 -11.77 -5.95 -2.49
N PHE A 392 -11.49 -5.42 -1.31
CA PHE A 392 -11.18 -6.19 -0.12
C PHE A 392 -12.24 -5.97 0.94
N ASP A 393 -12.56 -7.02 1.69
CA ASP A 393 -13.54 -6.93 2.77
C ASP A 393 -12.88 -6.48 4.08
N ASN A 394 -11.68 -6.99 4.37
CA ASN A 394 -11.01 -6.77 5.65
C ASN A 394 -9.53 -6.44 5.48
N LEU A 395 -9.04 -5.57 6.37
CA LEU A 395 -7.64 -5.26 6.60
C LEU A 395 -7.23 -5.70 8.01
N VAL A 396 -6.15 -6.47 8.11
CA VAL A 396 -5.54 -6.84 9.40
C VAL A 396 -4.06 -6.51 9.36
N ILE A 397 -3.57 -5.79 10.36
CA ILE A 397 -2.15 -5.50 10.56
C ILE A 397 -1.74 -5.93 11.97
N VAL A 398 -0.60 -6.60 12.06
CA VAL A 398 0.01 -7.04 13.31
C VAL A 398 1.49 -6.70 13.29
N VAL A 399 1.95 -6.03 14.35
CA VAL A 399 3.35 -5.76 14.65
C VAL A 399 3.68 -6.44 15.98
N ALA A 400 4.65 -7.35 15.97
CA ALA A 400 5.16 -8.02 17.16
C ALA A 400 6.43 -7.31 17.68
N GLY A 401 6.62 -7.32 19.00
CA GLY A 401 7.77 -6.71 19.68
C GLY A 401 9.04 -7.55 19.67
N ALA A 402 8.93 -8.84 20.01
CA ALA A 402 10.08 -9.75 20.16
C ALA A 402 9.72 -11.19 19.72
N PRO A 403 10.34 -11.76 18.66
CA PRO A 403 11.17 -11.04 17.69
C PRO A 403 10.33 -9.99 16.96
N SER A 404 10.97 -8.92 16.50
CA SER A 404 10.23 -7.89 15.78
C SER A 404 9.77 -8.42 14.43
N ALA A 405 8.46 -8.38 14.22
CA ALA A 405 7.82 -8.95 13.04
C ALA A 405 6.60 -8.10 12.64
N PHE A 406 6.26 -8.16 11.36
CA PHE A 406 5.17 -7.43 10.75
C PHE A 406 4.40 -8.33 9.80
N ARG A 407 3.07 -8.23 9.85
CA ARG A 407 2.19 -8.83 8.85
C ARG A 407 0.98 -7.94 8.63
N LEU A 408 0.67 -7.64 7.37
CA LEU A 408 -0.53 -6.99 6.90
C LEU A 408 -1.23 -7.91 5.91
N ARG A 409 -2.54 -8.06 6.00
CA ARG A 409 -3.35 -8.78 5.00
C ARG A 409 -4.60 -8.00 4.64
N LEU A 410 -4.85 -7.93 3.34
CA LEU A 410 -6.09 -7.52 2.71
C LEU A 410 -6.76 -8.78 2.14
N ALA A 411 -7.92 -9.15 2.67
CA ALA A 411 -8.68 -10.31 2.21
C ALA A 411 -9.64 -9.92 1.07
N GLU A 412 -9.55 -10.57 -0.09
CA GLU A 412 -10.48 -10.28 -1.19
C GLU A 412 -11.89 -10.78 -0.86
N ARG A 413 -12.86 -10.10 -1.47
CA ARG A 413 -14.26 -10.52 -1.41
C ARG A 413 -14.43 -11.86 -2.16
N PRO A 414 -15.09 -12.87 -1.56
CA PRO A 414 -15.47 -14.09 -2.27
C PRO A 414 -16.22 -13.74 -3.55
N ALA A 415 -15.89 -14.40 -4.67
CA ALA A 415 -16.49 -14.12 -5.97
C ALA A 415 -18.02 -14.27 -5.96
N ASP A 416 -18.52 -15.28 -5.25
CA ASP A 416 -19.96 -15.59 -5.15
C ASP A 416 -20.74 -14.44 -4.48
N ARG A 417 -20.12 -13.76 -3.50
CA ARG A 417 -20.73 -12.61 -2.83
C ARG A 417 -20.77 -11.37 -3.74
N ARG A 418 -19.76 -11.19 -4.60
CA ARG A 418 -19.76 -10.13 -5.62
C ARG A 418 -20.88 -10.35 -6.63
N ALA A 419 -21.07 -11.59 -7.09
CA ALA A 419 -22.15 -11.93 -8.03
C ALA A 419 -23.54 -11.73 -7.42
N ALA A 420 -23.73 -12.12 -6.16
CA ALA A 420 -24.99 -11.94 -5.43
C ALA A 420 -25.34 -10.46 -5.19
N GLU A 421 -24.36 -9.62 -4.85
CA GLU A 421 -24.59 -8.17 -4.67
C GLU A 421 -24.84 -7.46 -6.01
N ALA A 422 -24.15 -7.84 -7.09
CA ALA A 422 -24.39 -7.29 -8.42
C ALA A 422 -25.80 -7.63 -8.95
N THR A 423 -26.31 -8.83 -8.64
CA THR A 423 -27.68 -9.22 -8.98
C THR A 423 -28.72 -8.54 -8.08
N ALA A 424 -28.42 -8.33 -6.80
CA ALA A 424 -29.29 -7.58 -5.88
C ALA A 424 -29.33 -6.07 -6.16
N GLY A 425 -28.26 -5.51 -6.74
CA GLY A 425 -28.11 -4.09 -7.06
C GLY A 425 -28.84 -3.61 -8.31
N GLY A 426 -29.55 -4.48 -9.03
CA GLY A 426 -30.47 -4.09 -10.10
C GLY A 426 -29.87 -3.19 -11.19
N GLY A 427 -28.98 -3.73 -12.03
CA GLY A 427 -28.47 -3.00 -13.19
C GLY A 427 -27.58 -3.85 -14.08
N GLU A 428 -28.17 -4.37 -15.15
CA GLU A 428 -27.56 -4.77 -16.43
C GLU A 428 -26.09 -5.24 -16.40
N ALA A 429 -25.88 -6.54 -16.22
CA ALA A 429 -24.59 -7.16 -16.43
C ALA A 429 -24.29 -7.23 -17.94
N ALA A 430 -23.59 -6.22 -18.47
CA ALA A 430 -22.85 -6.38 -19.71
C ALA A 430 -21.78 -7.47 -19.50
N ALA A 431 -21.87 -8.56 -20.27
CA ALA A 431 -20.83 -9.55 -20.37
C ALA A 431 -19.56 -8.90 -20.93
N ILE A 432 -18.64 -8.50 -20.05
CA ILE A 432 -17.30 -8.04 -20.43
C ILE A 432 -16.44 -9.28 -20.66
N ASP A 433 -16.60 -9.87 -21.84
CA ASP A 433 -15.55 -10.68 -22.44
C ASP A 433 -14.79 -9.75 -23.39
N SER A 434 -13.78 -9.06 -22.86
CA SER A 434 -12.90 -8.22 -23.67
C SER A 434 -11.46 -8.41 -23.24
N VAL A 435 -10.64 -8.84 -24.19
CA VAL A 435 -9.19 -8.67 -24.20
C VAL A 435 -8.86 -7.29 -23.61
N ARG A 436 -8.31 -7.26 -22.39
CA ARG A 436 -7.98 -5.99 -21.74
C ARG A 436 -6.96 -5.24 -22.60
N PRO A 437 -7.20 -3.97 -22.96
CA PRO A 437 -6.20 -3.15 -23.66
C PRO A 437 -4.93 -3.03 -22.82
N ILE A 438 -3.80 -2.72 -23.48
CA ILE A 438 -2.48 -2.58 -22.84
C ILE A 438 -2.59 -1.49 -21.75
N PRO A 439 -2.46 -1.80 -20.44
CA PRO A 439 -2.94 -0.92 -19.35
C PRO A 439 -2.10 0.35 -19.08
N TYR A 440 -1.29 0.84 -20.02
CA TYR A 440 -0.24 1.83 -19.69
C TYR A 440 0.05 2.87 -20.78
N ALA A 441 -0.81 2.99 -21.78
CA ALA A 441 -0.75 4.08 -22.75
C ALA A 441 -1.40 5.35 -22.15
N SER A 442 -0.69 6.48 -22.18
CA SER A 442 -1.29 7.78 -21.89
C SER A 442 -2.52 8.01 -22.78
N PRO A 443 -3.49 8.88 -22.39
CA PRO A 443 -4.64 9.19 -23.23
C PRO A 443 -4.24 9.54 -24.68
N SER A 444 -3.15 10.32 -24.85
CA SER A 444 -2.61 10.68 -26.16
C SER A 444 -2.00 9.51 -26.95
N VAL A 445 -1.47 8.47 -26.28
CA VAL A 445 -0.99 7.24 -26.94
C VAL A 445 -2.15 6.31 -27.26
N ARG A 446 -3.22 6.32 -26.47
CA ARG A 446 -4.47 5.59 -26.77
C ARG A 446 -5.21 6.18 -27.96
N GLU A 447 -5.15 7.50 -28.15
CA GLU A 447 -5.74 8.18 -29.30
C GLU A 447 -4.92 8.02 -30.59
N ALA A 448 -3.62 7.72 -30.48
CA ALA A 448 -2.72 7.54 -31.62
C ALA A 448 -2.62 6.10 -32.13
N LEU A 449 -3.16 5.12 -31.38
CA LEU A 449 -3.25 3.70 -31.73
C LEU A 449 -4.69 3.37 -32.16
#